data_AF-A0A5E4S3S1-F1
#
_entry.id   AF-A0A5E4S3S1-F1
#
_cell.length_a   1.000
_cell.length_b   1.000
_cell.length_c   1.000
_cell.angle_alpha   90.00
_cell.angle_beta   90.00
_cell.angle_gamma   90.00
#
_symmetry.space_group_name_H-M   'P 1'
#
loop_
_entity.id
_entity.type
_entity.pdbx_description
1 polymer ?
#
loop_
_entity_poly.entity_id
_entity_poly.type
_entity_poly.pdbx_seq_one_letter_code
_entity_poly.pdbx_strand_id
1 'polypeptide(L)'
;MPQVCESPGSSGSSTPSAQSAQSAQLATALTSATLRRVEKRLDAGTLAAPLVRRAPALVLPFDARSKSRLRATLATGEEVALFLPRGTVLRGGDVLVADDGGLIRVEAAPETVLLVSAATPLALTRAAYHLGNRHTPVEVGDGYLKLEYDPVLRDMLLRLDVDVAEALMPFEPEAGAYGGGHKHGHDATFAEDFALAQQVFREHHGHDHAHDHGHVHGPGCAHHHSHAPAGAVDPRAHAAVSPSDDSQSGQSAR
;
A
#
# COMPACT_ATOMS: atom_id res chain seq x y z
N MET A 1 92.92 -10.21 18.28
CA MET A 1 93.72 -10.04 17.05
C MET A 1 93.30 -11.12 16.06
N PRO A 2 93.20 -10.88 14.74
CA PRO A 2 93.34 -9.64 13.94
C PRO A 2 91.96 -9.10 13.48
N GLN A 3 91.72 -7.79 13.25
CA GLN A 3 92.10 -6.91 12.12
C GLN A 3 91.64 -7.40 10.74
N VAL A 4 91.16 -6.62 9.76
CA VAL A 4 90.79 -5.21 9.48
C VAL A 4 90.17 -5.27 8.06
N CYS A 5 89.22 -4.39 7.71
CA CYS A 5 89.20 -3.64 6.44
C CYS A 5 87.91 -2.82 6.29
N GLU A 6 88.05 -1.51 6.44
CA GLU A 6 87.10 -0.47 6.00
C GLU A 6 87.07 -0.35 4.47
N SER A 7 85.98 0.20 3.92
CA SER A 7 85.89 1.43 3.08
C SER A 7 84.70 1.35 2.08
N PRO A 8 84.25 2.43 1.40
CA PRO A 8 82.97 3.08 1.72
C PRO A 8 81.98 3.09 0.53
N GLY A 9 80.68 3.09 0.82
CA GLY A 9 79.61 3.19 -0.18
C GLY A 9 78.75 4.43 0.06
N SER A 10 79.11 5.51 -0.63
CA SER A 10 78.41 6.78 -0.73
C SER A 10 77.08 6.67 -1.49
N SER A 11 76.16 7.58 -1.16
CA SER A 11 75.08 8.14 -2.00
C SER A 11 73.76 7.36 -2.09
N GLY A 12 72.66 8.04 -1.75
CA GLY A 12 71.31 7.55 -2.04
C GLY A 12 70.18 8.06 -1.16
N SER A 13 70.29 9.24 -0.52
CA SER A 13 69.10 9.93 -0.01
C SER A 13 68.27 10.42 -1.20
N SER A 14 67.27 9.64 -1.59
CA SER A 14 66.22 10.09 -2.51
C SER A 14 64.88 9.78 -1.88
N THR A 15 64.53 10.60 -0.89
CA THR A 15 63.14 10.88 -0.55
C THR A 15 62.39 11.19 -1.84
N PRO A 16 61.35 10.43 -2.21
CA PRO A 16 60.46 10.86 -3.28
C PRO A 16 59.81 12.16 -2.83
N SER A 17 60.07 13.19 -3.62
CA SER A 17 59.44 14.50 -3.61
C SER A 17 57.93 14.41 -3.33
N ALA A 18 57.47 15.20 -2.35
CA ALA A 18 56.07 15.38 -1.98
C ALA A 18 55.20 16.06 -3.06
N GLN A 19 55.65 16.10 -4.31
CA GLN A 19 54.96 16.78 -5.42
C GLN A 19 54.39 15.84 -6.49
N SER A 20 54.65 14.52 -6.43
CA SER A 20 54.05 13.57 -7.39
C SER A 20 52.78 12.87 -6.89
N ALA A 21 52.30 13.22 -5.69
CA ALA A 21 51.10 12.62 -5.08
C ALA A 21 49.82 13.45 -5.28
N GLN A 22 49.87 14.56 -6.03
CA GLN A 22 48.75 15.50 -6.18
C GLN A 22 47.96 15.36 -7.50
N SER A 23 48.24 14.34 -8.32
CA SER A 23 47.63 14.23 -9.67
C SER A 23 46.68 13.04 -9.88
N ALA A 24 46.39 12.26 -8.84
CA ALA A 24 45.44 11.14 -8.90
C ALA A 24 44.18 11.35 -8.04
N GLN A 25 43.93 12.58 -7.60
CA GLN A 25 42.68 12.99 -6.95
C GLN A 25 41.92 13.94 -7.86
N LEU A 26 41.59 13.47 -9.06
CA LEU A 26 40.66 14.17 -9.95
C LEU A 26 39.34 13.39 -10.00
N ALA A 27 38.32 14.06 -9.47
CA ALA A 27 36.90 13.85 -9.75
C ALA A 27 36.22 12.62 -9.13
N THR A 28 36.22 12.51 -7.80
CA THR A 28 34.96 12.14 -7.13
C THR A 28 34.17 13.43 -6.99
N ALA A 29 33.50 13.83 -8.08
CA ALA A 29 32.47 14.84 -7.98
C ALA A 29 31.42 14.29 -7.02
N LEU A 30 31.38 14.85 -5.81
CA LEU A 30 30.20 14.81 -4.97
C LEU A 30 29.15 15.61 -5.72
N THR A 31 28.49 14.96 -6.69
CA THR A 31 27.18 15.42 -7.13
C THR A 31 26.35 15.49 -5.88
N SER A 32 25.99 16.71 -5.50
CA SER A 32 24.85 16.97 -4.63
C SER A 32 23.66 16.33 -5.34
N ALA A 33 23.45 15.05 -5.09
CA ALA A 33 22.50 14.24 -5.82
C ALA A 33 21.12 14.59 -5.29
N THR A 34 20.55 15.64 -5.86
CA THR A 34 19.11 15.80 -5.85
C THR A 34 18.53 14.48 -6.33
N LEU A 35 17.76 13.85 -5.46
CA LEU A 35 17.25 12.51 -5.65
C LEU A 35 16.38 12.49 -6.93
N ARG A 36 16.77 11.67 -7.91
CA ARG A 36 16.14 11.70 -9.24
C ARG A 36 14.66 11.38 -9.15
N ARG A 37 13.86 12.19 -9.83
CA ARG A 37 12.42 12.07 -9.79
C ARG A 37 11.93 11.29 -10.99
N VAL A 38 11.15 10.25 -10.74
CA VAL A 38 10.60 9.35 -11.76
C VAL A 38 9.12 9.63 -11.94
N GLU A 39 8.75 10.17 -13.09
CA GLU A 39 7.39 10.70 -13.32
C GLU A 39 6.61 9.96 -14.39
N LYS A 40 7.32 9.25 -15.28
CA LYS A 40 6.71 8.62 -16.45
C LYS A 40 6.97 7.12 -16.45
N ARG A 41 5.94 6.38 -16.85
CA ARG A 41 5.97 4.94 -17.11
C ARG A 41 5.75 4.71 -18.60
N LEU A 42 6.50 3.76 -19.16
CA LEU A 42 6.31 3.16 -20.47
C LEU A 42 6.03 1.69 -20.25
N ASP A 43 4.99 1.18 -20.90
CA ASP A 43 4.61 -0.22 -20.75
C ASP A 43 5.67 -1.12 -21.40
N ALA A 44 5.80 -2.34 -20.88
CA ALA A 44 6.71 -3.35 -21.40
C ALA A 44 6.58 -3.51 -22.93
N GLY A 45 7.72 -3.58 -23.63
CA GLY A 45 7.76 -3.70 -25.09
C GLY A 45 7.71 -2.39 -25.88
N THR A 46 7.48 -1.24 -25.23
CA THR A 46 7.51 0.09 -25.88
C THR A 46 8.91 0.45 -26.39
N LEU A 47 9.97 0.05 -25.68
CA LEU A 47 11.36 0.34 -26.01
C LEU A 47 12.08 -0.90 -26.54
N ALA A 48 13.06 -0.68 -27.43
CA ALA A 48 13.89 -1.76 -27.95
C ALA A 48 14.66 -2.48 -26.83
N ALA A 49 14.67 -3.81 -26.86
CA ALA A 49 15.27 -4.66 -25.83
C ALA A 49 16.72 -4.28 -25.42
N PRO A 50 17.62 -3.84 -26.31
CA PRO A 50 18.96 -3.41 -25.91
C PRO A 50 18.98 -2.17 -25.00
N LEU A 51 18.02 -1.25 -25.16
CA LEU A 51 17.89 -0.07 -24.30
C LEU A 51 17.41 -0.50 -22.91
N VAL A 52 16.36 -1.32 -22.87
CA VAL A 52 15.80 -1.85 -21.63
C VAL A 52 16.84 -2.64 -20.85
N ARG A 53 17.64 -3.50 -21.52
CA ARG A 53 18.66 -4.32 -20.87
C ARG A 53 19.76 -3.50 -20.19
N ARG A 54 20.13 -2.34 -20.74
CA ARG A 54 21.17 -1.44 -20.20
C ARG A 54 20.67 -0.53 -19.08
N ALA A 55 19.35 -0.35 -18.95
CA ALA A 55 18.77 0.43 -17.87
C ALA A 55 19.02 -0.24 -16.51
N PRO A 56 19.34 0.52 -15.45
CA PRO A 56 19.34 0.04 -14.08
C PRO A 56 18.00 -0.62 -13.70
N ALA A 57 18.05 -1.67 -12.89
CA ALA A 57 16.87 -2.37 -12.42
C ALA A 57 16.33 -1.72 -11.13
N LEU A 58 15.03 -1.55 -11.05
CA LEU A 58 14.27 -1.25 -9.84
C LEU A 58 13.47 -2.50 -9.46
N VAL A 59 13.99 -3.24 -8.48
CA VAL A 59 13.44 -4.52 -8.02
C VAL A 59 12.53 -4.25 -6.84
N LEU A 60 11.22 -4.47 -6.98
CA LEU A 60 10.25 -4.11 -5.95
C LEU A 60 9.18 -5.21 -5.75
N PRO A 61 8.76 -5.48 -4.49
CA PRO A 61 7.60 -6.33 -4.22
C PRO A 61 6.31 -5.68 -4.71
N PHE A 62 5.24 -6.45 -4.85
CA PHE A 62 3.97 -5.97 -5.40
C PHE A 62 3.41 -4.73 -4.67
N ASP A 63 3.45 -4.73 -3.35
CA ASP A 63 2.98 -3.62 -2.50
C ASP A 63 3.70 -2.30 -2.79
N ALA A 64 5.01 -2.36 -3.01
CA ALA A 64 5.80 -1.19 -3.36
C ALA A 64 5.50 -0.72 -4.80
N ARG A 65 5.27 -1.66 -5.73
CA ARG A 65 4.90 -1.37 -7.13
C ARG A 65 3.53 -0.76 -7.31
N SER A 66 2.67 -0.87 -6.30
CA SER A 66 1.33 -0.27 -6.27
C SER A 66 1.31 1.15 -5.69
N LYS A 67 2.45 1.65 -5.18
CA LYS A 67 2.55 3.01 -4.59
C LYS A 67 2.83 4.05 -5.66
N SER A 68 1.95 5.05 -5.75
CA SER A 68 2.15 6.23 -6.61
C SER A 68 3.33 7.12 -6.18
N ARG A 69 3.70 7.07 -4.89
CA ARG A 69 4.81 7.85 -4.31
C ARG A 69 5.65 6.94 -3.45
N LEU A 70 6.92 6.78 -3.79
CA LEU A 70 7.83 5.87 -3.10
C LEU A 70 9.27 6.34 -3.30
N ARG A 71 10.06 6.38 -2.23
CA ARG A 71 11.51 6.45 -2.32
C ARG A 71 12.04 5.02 -2.40
N ALA A 72 12.90 4.74 -3.38
CA ALA A 72 13.42 3.40 -3.61
C ALA A 72 14.90 3.45 -4.04
N THR A 73 15.57 2.32 -3.86
CA THR A 73 16.96 2.14 -4.26
C THR A 73 17.01 1.23 -5.50
N LEU A 74 17.72 1.67 -6.53
CA LEU A 74 18.01 0.86 -7.71
C LEU A 74 19.00 -0.26 -7.36
N ALA A 75 19.07 -1.30 -8.20
CA ALA A 75 20.05 -2.37 -8.07
C ALA A 75 21.51 -1.87 -8.17
N THR A 76 21.73 -0.67 -8.72
CA THR A 76 23.02 0.02 -8.74
C THR A 76 23.40 0.67 -7.41
N GLY A 77 22.52 0.67 -6.41
CA GLY A 77 22.67 1.37 -5.12
C GLY A 77 22.24 2.85 -5.16
N GLU A 78 21.75 3.33 -6.30
CA GLU A 78 21.32 4.71 -6.46
C GLU A 78 19.90 4.93 -5.94
N GLU A 79 19.66 6.06 -5.28
CA GLU A 79 18.35 6.44 -4.72
C GLU A 79 17.50 7.23 -5.73
N VAL A 80 16.24 6.84 -5.88
CA VAL A 80 15.25 7.50 -6.74
C VAL A 80 13.92 7.70 -6.01
N ALA A 81 13.11 8.66 -6.46
CA ALA A 81 11.74 8.82 -5.97
C ALA A 81 10.73 8.70 -7.11
N LEU A 82 9.79 7.79 -6.92
CA LEU A 82 8.64 7.59 -7.78
C LEU A 82 7.58 8.66 -7.48
N PHE A 83 7.08 9.30 -8.53
CA PHE A 83 5.96 10.25 -8.52
C PHE A 83 5.04 9.94 -9.71
N LEU A 84 4.31 8.84 -9.60
CA LEU A 84 3.43 8.33 -10.64
C LEU A 84 1.99 8.79 -10.44
N PRO A 85 1.14 8.74 -11.49
CA PRO A 85 -0.30 8.92 -11.34
C PRO A 85 -0.89 7.96 -10.30
N ARG A 86 -1.92 8.40 -9.57
CA ARG A 86 -2.62 7.53 -8.61
C ARG A 86 -3.24 6.33 -9.31
N GLY A 87 -3.17 5.16 -8.67
CA GLY A 87 -3.67 3.90 -9.21
C GLY A 87 -2.75 3.25 -10.24
N THR A 88 -1.55 3.81 -10.49
CA THR A 88 -0.53 3.15 -11.30
C THR A 88 0.02 1.94 -10.56
N VAL A 89 -0.07 0.77 -11.18
CA VAL A 89 0.59 -0.46 -10.74
C VAL A 89 1.72 -0.75 -11.72
N LEU A 90 2.94 -0.89 -11.22
CA LEU A 90 4.12 -1.22 -12.03
C LEU A 90 4.21 -2.72 -12.27
N ARG A 91 4.34 -3.14 -13.52
CA ARG A 91 4.53 -4.54 -13.92
C ARG A 91 6.00 -4.83 -14.24
N GLY A 92 6.41 -6.08 -14.06
CA GLY A 92 7.71 -6.54 -14.53
C GLY A 92 7.89 -6.25 -16.02
N GLY A 93 9.02 -5.63 -16.37
CA GLY A 93 9.33 -5.24 -17.74
C GLY A 93 8.89 -3.84 -18.14
N ASP A 94 8.09 -3.15 -17.31
CA ASP A 94 7.83 -1.72 -17.50
C ASP A 94 9.14 -0.93 -17.44
N VAL A 95 9.17 0.21 -18.12
CA VAL A 95 10.30 1.14 -18.10
C VAL A 95 9.85 2.47 -17.55
N LEU A 96 10.55 2.94 -16.52
CA LEU A 96 10.35 4.26 -15.96
C LEU A 96 11.35 5.25 -16.56
N VAL A 97 10.91 6.49 -16.68
CA VAL A 97 11.74 7.60 -17.16
C VAL A 97 11.86 8.63 -16.04
N ALA A 98 13.10 8.91 -15.65
CA ALA A 98 13.46 9.95 -14.72
C ALA A 98 13.39 11.35 -15.37
N ASP A 99 13.41 12.39 -14.55
CA ASP A 99 13.42 13.79 -14.93
C ASP A 99 14.63 14.19 -15.78
N ASP A 100 15.76 13.52 -15.61
CA ASP A 100 16.95 13.64 -16.45
C ASP A 100 16.88 12.84 -17.77
N GLY A 101 15.77 12.14 -18.03
CA GLY A 101 15.59 11.25 -19.18
C GLY A 101 16.19 9.85 -18.98
N GLY A 102 16.76 9.55 -17.82
CA GLY A 102 17.30 8.25 -17.48
C GLY A 102 16.23 7.15 -17.50
N LEU A 103 16.58 6.00 -18.07
CA LEU A 103 15.69 4.83 -18.11
C LEU A 103 15.95 3.92 -16.93
N ILE A 104 14.89 3.40 -16.33
CA ILE A 104 14.93 2.44 -15.22
C ILE A 104 13.98 1.28 -15.56
N ARG A 105 14.47 0.05 -15.56
CA ARG A 105 13.66 -1.15 -15.79
C ARG A 105 13.01 -1.59 -14.48
N VAL A 106 11.71 -1.88 -14.50
CA VAL A 106 11.01 -2.48 -13.35
C VAL A 106 11.18 -4.00 -13.39
N GLU A 107 11.53 -4.58 -12.25
CA GLU A 107 11.55 -6.03 -12.04
C GLU A 107 10.71 -6.36 -10.81
N ALA A 108 9.87 -7.40 -10.91
CA ALA A 108 9.10 -7.89 -9.78
C ALA A 108 10.04 -8.65 -8.83
N ALA A 109 10.14 -8.19 -7.59
CA ALA A 109 10.93 -8.87 -6.56
C ALA A 109 10.31 -10.24 -6.23
N PRO A 110 11.11 -11.28 -5.99
CA PRO A 110 10.62 -12.50 -5.38
C PRO A 110 10.10 -12.22 -3.97
N GLU A 111 8.87 -12.66 -3.69
CA GLU A 111 8.23 -12.55 -2.38
C GLU A 111 7.62 -13.90 -1.96
N THR A 112 7.36 -14.05 -0.66
CA THR A 112 6.78 -15.28 -0.12
C THR A 112 5.31 -15.34 -0.50
N VAL A 113 4.97 -16.32 -1.33
CA VAL A 113 3.63 -16.51 -1.88
C VAL A 113 3.10 -17.89 -1.55
N LEU A 114 1.77 -18.00 -1.53
CA LEU A 114 1.07 -19.27 -1.61
C LEU A 114 0.82 -19.59 -3.07
N LEU A 115 1.31 -20.73 -3.52
CA LEU A 115 0.98 -21.33 -4.80
C LEU A 115 -0.11 -22.38 -4.58
N VAL A 116 -1.27 -22.14 -5.17
CA VAL A 116 -2.45 -22.99 -5.07
C VAL A 116 -2.62 -23.74 -6.37
N SER A 117 -2.74 -25.06 -6.30
CA SER A 117 -3.03 -25.92 -7.45
C SER A 117 -4.13 -26.90 -7.07
N ALA A 118 -4.73 -27.56 -8.05
CA ALA A 118 -5.80 -28.52 -7.78
C ALA A 118 -5.83 -29.63 -8.82
N ALA A 119 -6.32 -30.81 -8.43
CA ALA A 119 -6.53 -31.93 -9.34
C ALA A 119 -7.58 -31.64 -10.43
N THR A 120 -8.50 -30.69 -10.19
CA THR A 120 -9.55 -30.32 -11.15
C THR A 120 -9.66 -28.80 -11.33
N PRO A 121 -9.97 -28.31 -12.54
CA PRO A 121 -10.25 -26.89 -12.77
C PRO A 121 -11.42 -26.35 -11.95
N LEU A 122 -12.39 -27.21 -11.60
CA LEU A 122 -13.55 -26.83 -10.79
C LEU A 122 -13.14 -26.46 -9.35
N ALA A 123 -12.24 -27.24 -8.74
CA ALA A 123 -11.71 -26.93 -7.41
C ALA A 123 -10.93 -25.62 -7.40
N LEU A 124 -10.07 -25.40 -8.41
CA LEU A 124 -9.33 -24.16 -8.57
C LEU A 124 -10.26 -22.94 -8.78
N THR A 125 -11.32 -23.10 -9.58
CA THR A 125 -12.34 -22.06 -9.79
C THR A 125 -13.06 -21.70 -8.49
N ARG A 126 -13.38 -22.68 -7.64
CA ARG A 126 -13.98 -22.43 -6.32
C ARG A 126 -13.05 -21.65 -5.41
N ALA A 127 -11.77 -22.01 -5.38
CA ALA A 127 -10.75 -21.26 -4.64
C ALA A 127 -10.66 -19.80 -5.13
N ALA A 128 -10.59 -19.58 -6.46
CA ALA A 128 -10.58 -18.25 -7.06
C ALA A 128 -11.82 -17.43 -6.68
N TYR A 129 -13.01 -18.04 -6.70
CA TYR A 129 -14.26 -17.40 -6.29
C TYR A 129 -14.21 -16.92 -4.84
N HIS A 130 -13.77 -17.77 -3.90
CA HIS A 130 -13.68 -17.41 -2.49
C HIS A 130 -12.62 -16.34 -2.20
N LEU A 131 -11.49 -16.36 -2.93
CA LEU A 131 -10.47 -15.31 -2.85
C LEU A 131 -10.99 -13.97 -3.41
N GLY A 132 -11.70 -14.02 -4.55
CA GLY A 132 -12.33 -12.85 -5.15
C GLY A 132 -13.36 -12.18 -4.23
N ASN A 133 -14.19 -12.97 -3.55
CA ASN A 133 -15.16 -12.47 -2.56
C ASN A 133 -14.51 -11.76 -1.36
N ARG A 134 -13.21 -11.99 -1.13
CA ARG A 134 -12.42 -11.34 -0.07
C ARG A 134 -11.62 -10.15 -0.58
N HIS A 135 -11.73 -9.83 -1.88
CA HIS A 135 -10.91 -8.83 -2.55
C HIS A 135 -9.40 -9.08 -2.39
N THR A 136 -9.00 -10.34 -2.28
CA THR A 136 -7.58 -10.71 -2.21
C THR A 136 -6.93 -10.52 -3.58
N PRO A 137 -5.77 -9.84 -3.68
CA PRO A 137 -4.97 -9.84 -4.90
C PRO A 137 -4.54 -11.27 -5.25
N VAL A 138 -4.85 -11.71 -6.46
CA VAL A 138 -4.53 -13.05 -6.94
C VAL A 138 -3.95 -12.97 -8.33
N GLU A 139 -2.84 -13.65 -8.56
CA GLU A 139 -2.33 -13.95 -9.89
C GLU A 139 -2.99 -15.26 -10.35
N VAL A 140 -3.53 -15.26 -11.56
CA VAL A 140 -4.18 -16.41 -12.17
C VAL A 140 -3.29 -16.93 -13.28
N GLY A 141 -2.88 -18.19 -13.18
CA GLY A 141 -2.14 -18.87 -14.22
C GLY A 141 -2.86 -20.12 -14.72
N ASP A 142 -2.26 -20.77 -15.71
CA ASP A 142 -2.78 -22.03 -16.23
C ASP A 142 -2.55 -23.16 -15.20
N GLY A 143 -3.62 -23.57 -14.54
CA GLY A 143 -3.60 -24.61 -13.51
C GLY A 143 -3.12 -24.18 -12.13
N TYR A 144 -2.91 -22.87 -11.89
CA TYR A 144 -2.53 -22.36 -10.57
C TYR A 144 -3.15 -21.01 -10.23
N LEU A 145 -3.27 -20.75 -8.93
CA LEU A 145 -3.48 -19.42 -8.37
C LEU A 145 -2.29 -19.08 -7.49
N LYS A 146 -1.91 -17.81 -7.45
CA LYS A 146 -0.85 -17.34 -6.56
C LYS A 146 -1.31 -16.11 -5.82
N LEU A 147 -0.98 -16.03 -4.55
CA LEU A 147 -1.32 -14.92 -3.66
C LEU A 147 -0.21 -14.71 -2.63
N GLU A 148 -0.17 -13.53 -2.02
CA GLU A 148 0.74 -13.26 -0.91
C GLU A 148 0.50 -14.24 0.25
N TYR A 149 1.56 -14.54 0.99
CA TYR A 149 1.44 -15.39 2.18
C TYR A 149 0.51 -14.77 3.23
N ASP A 150 -0.60 -15.45 3.48
CA ASP A 150 -1.51 -15.16 4.59
C ASP A 150 -1.92 -16.50 5.23
N PRO A 151 -1.63 -16.72 6.53
CA PRO A 151 -1.97 -17.96 7.22
C PRO A 151 -3.48 -18.22 7.31
N VAL A 152 -4.31 -17.16 7.38
CA VAL A 152 -5.78 -17.27 7.43
C VAL A 152 -6.31 -17.73 6.07
N LEU A 153 -5.78 -17.18 4.98
CA LEU A 153 -6.17 -17.61 3.63
C LEU A 153 -5.65 -19.01 3.33
N ARG A 154 -4.44 -19.36 3.78
CA ARG A 154 -3.89 -20.72 3.69
C ARG A 154 -4.83 -21.75 4.33
N ASP A 155 -5.25 -21.52 5.57
CA ASP A 155 -6.14 -22.45 6.28
C ASP A 155 -7.53 -22.55 5.64
N MET A 156 -8.01 -21.46 5.05
CA MET A 156 -9.25 -21.44 4.28
C MET A 156 -9.11 -22.27 3.00
N LEU A 157 -8.02 -22.10 2.25
CA LEU A 157 -7.74 -22.82 1.02
C LEU A 157 -7.57 -24.33 1.26
N LEU A 158 -6.90 -24.73 2.35
CA LEU A 158 -6.76 -26.15 2.71
C LEU A 158 -8.10 -26.88 2.95
N ARG A 159 -9.20 -26.13 3.16
CA ARG A 159 -10.56 -26.70 3.27
C ARG A 159 -11.27 -26.83 1.93
N LEU A 160 -10.65 -26.42 0.82
CA LEU A 160 -11.29 -26.31 -0.51
C LEU A 160 -10.83 -27.38 -1.53
N ASP A 161 -10.32 -28.53 -1.08
CA ASP A 161 -9.86 -29.62 -1.98
C ASP A 161 -8.81 -29.13 -3.00
N VAL A 162 -7.91 -28.25 -2.54
CA VAL A 162 -6.79 -27.71 -3.30
C VAL A 162 -5.48 -27.94 -2.54
N ASP A 163 -4.39 -28.04 -3.28
CA ASP A 163 -3.03 -28.12 -2.75
C ASP A 163 -2.46 -26.71 -2.61
N VAL A 164 -1.85 -26.42 -1.46
CA VAL A 164 -1.24 -25.12 -1.16
C VAL A 164 0.22 -25.31 -0.78
N ALA A 165 1.12 -24.68 -1.53
CA ALA A 165 2.56 -24.69 -1.29
C ALA A 165 3.09 -23.27 -1.06
N GLU A 166 4.08 -23.12 -0.20
CA GLU A 166 4.82 -21.86 -0.03
C GLU A 166 5.98 -21.81 -1.02
N ALA A 167 6.19 -20.67 -1.66
CA ALA A 167 7.28 -20.46 -2.60
C ALA A 167 7.82 -19.03 -2.51
N LEU A 168 9.06 -18.82 -2.94
CA LEU A 168 9.64 -17.50 -3.12
C LEU A 168 9.68 -17.19 -4.61
N MET A 169 8.73 -16.38 -5.10
CA MET A 169 8.57 -16.10 -6.53
C MET A 169 8.08 -14.67 -6.76
N PRO A 170 8.35 -14.07 -7.93
CA PRO A 170 7.71 -12.82 -8.32
C PRO A 170 6.19 -12.97 -8.33
N PHE A 171 5.47 -11.93 -7.94
CA PHE A 171 4.01 -11.94 -7.85
C PHE A 171 3.39 -10.82 -8.69
N GLU A 172 2.52 -11.19 -9.63
CA GLU A 172 1.85 -10.27 -10.56
C GLU A 172 0.34 -10.51 -10.52
N PRO A 173 -0.35 -10.06 -9.45
CA PRO A 173 -1.78 -10.26 -9.35
C PRO A 173 -2.53 -9.53 -10.45
N GLU A 174 -3.66 -10.11 -10.85
CA GLU A 174 -4.56 -9.55 -11.85
C GLU A 174 -5.07 -8.18 -11.41
N ALA A 175 -5.20 -7.28 -12.39
CA ALA A 175 -5.89 -6.02 -12.13
C ALA A 175 -7.38 -6.29 -11.95
N GLY A 176 -8.00 -5.70 -10.94
CA GLY A 176 -9.44 -5.79 -10.76
C GLY A 176 -10.19 -5.35 -12.03
N ALA A 177 -11.32 -6.02 -12.33
CA ALA A 177 -12.11 -5.80 -13.55
C ALA A 177 -12.61 -4.34 -13.74
N TYR A 178 -12.65 -3.57 -12.66
CA TYR A 178 -12.96 -2.15 -12.66
C TYR A 178 -11.68 -1.41 -12.26
N GLY A 179 -10.84 -1.13 -13.25
CA GLY A 179 -9.45 -0.71 -13.04
C GLY A 179 -9.23 0.42 -12.02
N GLY A 180 -8.11 0.32 -11.31
CA GLY A 180 -7.57 1.40 -10.48
C GLY A 180 -7.91 1.26 -9.00
N GLY A 181 -6.88 0.99 -8.19
CA GLY A 181 -6.97 0.73 -6.76
C GLY A 181 -7.79 1.74 -5.96
N HIS A 182 -8.42 1.23 -4.89
CA HIS A 182 -9.05 1.98 -3.80
C HIS A 182 -9.67 3.32 -4.19
N LYS A 183 -10.58 3.34 -5.17
CA LYS A 183 -11.59 4.38 -5.20
C LYS A 183 -12.63 4.06 -4.12
N HIS A 184 -12.33 4.40 -2.87
CA HIS A 184 -13.38 4.87 -1.96
C HIS A 184 -13.82 6.26 -2.43
N GLY A 185 -14.41 6.31 -3.63
CA GLY A 185 -15.08 7.50 -4.14
C GLY A 185 -16.53 7.48 -3.66
N HIS A 186 -16.74 7.66 -2.35
CA HIS A 186 -18.08 7.83 -1.77
C HIS A 186 -18.44 9.30 -1.48
N ASP A 187 -17.67 10.27 -1.95
CA ASP A 187 -17.84 11.65 -1.45
C ASP A 187 -18.54 12.64 -2.39
N ALA A 188 -18.81 12.30 -3.66
CA ALA A 188 -19.51 13.25 -4.55
C ALA A 188 -20.91 12.76 -4.95
N THR A 189 -21.04 11.55 -5.48
CA THR A 189 -22.34 11.07 -5.99
C THR A 189 -23.20 10.41 -4.92
N PHE A 190 -22.57 9.71 -3.96
CA PHE A 190 -23.32 8.99 -2.93
C PHE A 190 -23.99 9.92 -1.92
N ALA A 191 -23.38 11.07 -1.60
CA ALA A 191 -23.98 12.03 -0.67
C ALA A 191 -25.24 12.69 -1.26
N GLU A 192 -25.18 13.07 -2.54
CA GLU A 192 -26.32 13.65 -3.26
C GLU A 192 -27.45 12.62 -3.47
N ASP A 193 -27.10 11.41 -3.93
CA ASP A 193 -28.07 10.32 -4.11
C ASP A 193 -28.67 9.85 -2.78
N PHE A 194 -27.88 9.80 -1.70
CA PHE A 194 -28.37 9.46 -0.37
C PHE A 194 -29.24 10.57 0.23
N ALA A 195 -28.89 11.83 0.03
CA ALA A 195 -29.72 12.96 0.44
C ALA A 195 -31.06 12.97 -0.32
N LEU A 196 -31.03 12.71 -1.63
CA LEU A 196 -32.22 12.58 -2.46
C LEU A 196 -33.07 11.37 -2.01
N ALA A 197 -32.45 10.22 -1.77
CA ALA A 197 -33.14 9.03 -1.28
C ALA A 197 -33.76 9.26 0.12
N GLN A 198 -33.07 9.96 1.02
CA GLN A 198 -33.62 10.35 2.32
C GLN A 198 -34.76 11.37 2.19
N GLN A 199 -34.70 12.27 1.20
CA GLN A 199 -35.75 13.23 0.94
C GLN A 199 -37.00 12.52 0.41
N VAL A 200 -36.84 11.65 -0.59
CA VAL A 200 -37.94 10.83 -1.14
C VAL A 200 -38.53 9.92 -0.05
N PHE A 201 -37.71 9.32 0.81
CA PHE A 201 -38.18 8.51 1.94
C PHE A 201 -39.03 9.35 2.92
N ARG A 202 -38.61 10.58 3.23
CA ARG A 202 -39.37 11.50 4.08
C ARG A 202 -40.66 11.99 3.42
N GLU A 203 -40.66 12.23 2.12
CA GLU A 203 -41.84 12.66 1.36
C GLU A 203 -42.90 11.55 1.27
N HIS A 204 -42.50 10.27 1.24
CA HIS A 204 -43.43 9.14 1.14
C HIS A 204 -43.80 8.46 2.47
N HIS A 205 -43.05 8.68 3.55
CA HIS A 205 -43.33 8.11 4.88
C HIS A 205 -43.53 9.17 5.98
N GLY A 206 -43.71 10.44 5.60
CA GLY A 206 -43.93 11.58 6.50
C GLY A 206 -45.34 11.68 7.13
N HIS A 207 -45.97 10.55 7.46
CA HIS A 207 -47.12 10.52 8.34
C HIS A 207 -46.89 9.47 9.42
N ASP A 208 -46.36 9.93 10.57
CA ASP A 208 -46.62 9.28 11.84
C ASP A 208 -48.13 9.32 12.07
N HIS A 209 -48.83 8.30 11.58
CA HIS A 209 -50.14 7.99 12.11
C HIS A 209 -49.89 7.39 13.49
N ALA A 210 -49.89 8.26 14.50
CA ALA A 210 -50.25 7.85 15.85
C ALA A 210 -51.66 7.26 15.76
N HIS A 211 -51.76 5.98 15.48
CA HIS A 211 -53.00 5.25 15.61
C HIS A 211 -53.23 5.09 17.10
N ASP A 212 -54.01 6.02 17.68
CA ASP A 212 -54.75 5.78 18.91
C ASP A 212 -55.77 4.67 18.61
N HIS A 213 -55.29 3.44 18.66
CA HIS A 213 -56.15 2.28 18.69
C HIS A 213 -56.69 2.18 20.12
N GLY A 214 -57.92 2.65 20.33
CA GLY A 214 -58.68 2.32 21.52
C GLY A 214 -58.80 0.79 21.64
N HIS A 215 -57.92 0.18 22.42
CA HIS A 215 -57.97 -1.24 22.69
C HIS A 215 -59.08 -1.51 23.72
N VAL A 216 -60.02 -2.40 23.39
CA VAL A 216 -61.06 -2.83 24.33
C VAL A 216 -60.40 -3.68 25.41
N HIS A 217 -60.46 -3.22 26.67
CA HIS A 217 -60.00 -4.00 27.81
C HIS A 217 -60.98 -5.15 28.07
N GLY A 218 -60.48 -6.40 28.01
CA GLY A 218 -61.15 -7.52 28.65
C GLY A 218 -61.17 -7.34 30.17
N PRO A 219 -62.13 -7.96 30.90
CA PRO A 219 -62.30 -7.72 32.33
C PRO A 219 -61.09 -8.28 33.09
N GLY A 220 -60.16 -7.41 33.51
CA GLY A 220 -59.05 -7.82 34.38
C GLY A 220 -57.79 -6.95 34.40
N CYS A 221 -57.61 -5.95 33.55
CA CYS A 221 -56.35 -5.17 33.53
C CYS A 221 -56.49 -3.82 34.24
N ALA A 222 -55.83 -3.66 35.40
CA ALA A 222 -55.82 -2.45 36.20
C ALA A 222 -54.43 -1.78 36.17
N HIS A 223 -54.19 -0.88 35.20
CA HIS A 223 -53.02 0.00 35.21
C HIS A 223 -53.40 1.41 34.76
N HIS A 224 -53.06 2.41 35.59
CA HIS A 224 -53.33 3.83 35.38
C HIS A 224 -52.15 4.50 34.68
N HIS A 225 -52.42 5.38 33.72
CA HIS A 225 -51.44 6.35 33.21
C HIS A 225 -51.95 7.77 33.40
N SER A 226 -51.18 8.57 34.15
CA SER A 226 -51.35 10.00 34.34
C SER A 226 -50.63 10.75 33.22
N HIS A 227 -51.36 11.57 32.45
CA HIS A 227 -50.78 12.50 31.49
C HIS A 227 -50.50 13.86 32.14
N ALA A 228 -49.31 14.41 31.94
CA ALA A 228 -48.98 15.82 32.18
C ALA A 228 -48.70 16.49 30.82
N PRO A 229 -49.17 17.74 30.56
CA PRO A 229 -49.09 18.33 29.24
C PRO A 229 -47.83 19.19 28.99
N ALA A 230 -47.64 19.43 27.69
CA ALA A 230 -46.51 19.99 26.96
C ALA A 230 -45.94 21.35 27.45
N GLY A 231 -44.61 21.49 27.33
CA GLY A 231 -43.88 22.76 27.37
C GLY A 231 -43.02 22.91 26.11
N ALA A 232 -43.23 24.01 25.39
CA ALA A 232 -42.54 24.39 24.16
C ALA A 232 -41.07 24.79 24.41
N VAL A 233 -40.18 24.52 23.45
CA VAL A 233 -38.83 25.13 23.38
C VAL A 233 -38.47 25.52 21.95
N ASP A 234 -38.07 26.79 21.83
CA ASP A 234 -37.76 27.63 20.67
C ASP A 234 -36.31 27.38 20.15
N PRO A 235 -36.01 27.38 18.84
CA PRO A 235 -34.68 27.03 18.34
C PRO A 235 -33.87 28.29 18.01
N ARG A 236 -33.06 28.78 18.96
CA ARG A 236 -31.96 29.74 18.67
C ARG A 236 -31.00 29.89 19.86
N ALA A 237 -29.89 29.16 19.87
CA ALA A 237 -28.63 29.59 20.48
C ALA A 237 -27.47 28.68 20.06
N HIS A 238 -26.60 29.20 19.20
CA HIS A 238 -25.21 28.76 19.08
C HIS A 238 -24.45 29.25 20.32
N ALA A 239 -23.61 28.42 20.96
CA ALA A 239 -22.31 28.84 21.49
C ALA A 239 -21.50 27.68 22.09
N ALA A 240 -20.28 27.56 21.58
CA ALA A 240 -19.02 27.32 22.30
C ALA A 240 -18.89 26.08 23.20
N VAL A 241 -18.20 25.07 22.68
CA VAL A 241 -17.39 24.15 23.49
C VAL A 241 -15.97 24.72 23.55
N SER A 242 -15.49 24.96 24.76
CA SER A 242 -14.09 25.22 25.11
C SER A 242 -13.79 24.59 26.48
N PRO A 243 -12.51 24.29 26.79
CA PRO A 243 -12.14 23.01 27.39
C PRO A 243 -11.50 23.13 28.79
N SER A 244 -11.19 21.95 29.33
CA SER A 244 -10.09 21.62 30.28
C SER A 244 -10.38 21.70 31.78
N ASP A 245 -9.92 20.63 32.45
CA ASP A 245 -9.37 20.51 33.81
C ASP A 245 -10.27 20.94 34.99
N ASP A 246 -10.26 20.30 36.16
CA ASP A 246 -9.17 19.61 36.82
C ASP A 246 -9.70 18.78 38.00
N SER A 247 -8.89 17.82 38.42
CA SER A 247 -8.60 17.44 39.81
C SER A 247 -9.63 16.72 40.72
N GLN A 248 -9.20 15.51 41.14
CA GLN A 248 -9.12 15.00 42.52
C GLN A 248 -10.44 14.80 43.31
N SER A 249 -10.63 13.85 44.20
CA SER A 249 -9.89 12.76 44.85
C SER A 249 -10.98 11.99 45.63
N GLY A 250 -10.95 10.67 45.74
CA GLY A 250 -10.28 10.02 46.85
C GLY A 250 -11.21 9.00 47.55
N GLN A 251 -10.59 7.89 47.94
CA GLN A 251 -10.90 7.06 49.13
C GLN A 251 -12.25 6.33 49.20
N SER A 252 -12.23 4.99 49.19
CA SER A 252 -11.96 4.18 50.40
C SER A 252 -12.65 2.81 50.31
N ALA A 253 -11.84 1.77 50.51
CA ALA A 253 -12.11 0.52 51.20
C ALA A 253 -13.53 -0.10 51.17
N ARG A 254 -13.63 -1.29 50.59
CA ARG A 254 -13.60 -2.57 51.33
C ARG A 254 -13.40 -3.76 50.38
#